data_AF-A0A9E3VXP7-F1
#
_entry.id   AF-A0A9E3VXP7-F1
#
_cell.length_a   1.000
_cell.length_b   1.000
_cell.length_c   1.000
_cell.angle_alpha   90.00
_cell.angle_beta   90.00
_cell.angle_gamma   90.00
#
_symmetry.space_group_name_H-M   'P 1'
#
loop_
_entity.id
_entity.type
_entity.pdbx_description
1 polymer ?
#
loop_
_entity_poly.entity_id
_entity_poly.type
_entity_poly.pdbx_seq_one_letter_code
_entity_poly.pdbx_strand_id
1 'polypeptide(L)'
;MFRNATDALVTTNEFRRYGVDFASLTEDFDTSTAAGKMFFSLIATFAEFERNLIGDRTREALASKRADGFRVGEIPLGYDANDDGLLIPVEEEQLVIDQILELRSQGFGYLRIAKQLNRESVPAKKGGKWYPKTVRGVLERAMNSSTVARSKAS
;
A
#
# COMPACT_ATOMS: atom_id res chain seq x y z
N MET A 1 -6.84 -11.22 24.17
CA MET A 1 -8.23 -11.65 23.94
C MET A 1 -8.92 -10.82 22.87
N PHE A 2 -8.64 -9.51 22.74
CA PHE A 2 -9.21 -8.67 21.68
C PHE A 2 -8.14 -8.22 20.68
N ARG A 3 -8.49 -8.14 19.39
CA ARG A 3 -7.59 -7.69 18.31
C ARG A 3 -7.51 -6.17 18.22
N ASN A 4 -8.53 -5.48 18.73
CA ASN A 4 -8.62 -4.02 18.79
C ASN A 4 -9.72 -3.56 19.75
N ALA A 5 -9.82 -2.24 19.95
CA ALA A 5 -10.77 -1.63 20.88
C ALA A 5 -12.24 -1.79 20.44
N THR A 6 -12.54 -1.69 19.15
CA THR A 6 -13.87 -1.96 18.60
C THR A 6 -14.29 -3.41 18.85
N ASP A 7 -13.37 -4.36 18.67
CA ASP A 7 -13.53 -5.78 18.94
C ASP A 7 -13.79 -6.03 20.45
N ALA A 8 -13.10 -5.29 21.33
CA ALA A 8 -13.38 -5.32 22.76
C ALA A 8 -14.78 -4.77 23.11
N LEU A 9 -15.20 -3.64 22.52
CA LEU A 9 -16.54 -3.06 22.72
C LEU A 9 -17.66 -3.97 22.23
N VAL A 10 -17.52 -4.53 21.03
CA VAL A 10 -18.51 -5.43 20.44
C VAL A 10 -18.62 -6.69 21.29
N THR A 11 -17.48 -7.29 21.65
CA THR A 11 -17.45 -8.54 22.41
C THR A 11 -17.98 -8.36 23.84
N THR A 12 -17.65 -7.26 24.52
CA THR A 12 -18.21 -6.97 25.86
C THR A 12 -19.70 -6.65 25.83
N ASN A 13 -20.20 -6.02 24.76
CA ASN A 13 -21.63 -5.81 24.59
C ASN A 13 -22.38 -7.12 24.32
N GLU A 14 -21.77 -8.05 23.57
CA GLU A 14 -22.29 -9.41 23.40
C GLU A 14 -22.32 -10.17 24.73
N PHE A 15 -21.29 -10.09 25.56
CA PHE A 15 -21.28 -10.72 26.90
C PHE A 15 -22.42 -10.24 27.79
N ARG A 16 -22.78 -8.95 27.75
CA ARG A 16 -23.95 -8.43 28.48
C ARG A 16 -25.27 -9.02 28.01
N ARG A 17 -25.42 -9.37 26.73
CA ARG A 17 -26.64 -10.04 26.24
C ARG A 17 -26.84 -11.40 26.90
N TYR A 18 -25.76 -12.02 27.36
CA TYR A 18 -25.76 -13.26 28.12
C TYR A 18 -25.69 -13.05 29.64
N GLY A 19 -25.84 -11.82 30.13
CA GLY A 19 -25.80 -11.50 31.57
C GLY A 19 -24.40 -11.61 32.18
N VAL A 20 -23.34 -11.56 31.37
CA VAL A 20 -21.95 -11.64 31.81
C VAL A 20 -21.35 -10.24 31.84
N ASP A 21 -20.91 -9.81 33.02
CA ASP A 21 -20.18 -8.55 33.20
C ASP A 21 -18.68 -8.75 32.99
N PHE A 22 -18.05 -7.78 32.33
CA PHE A 22 -16.62 -7.79 32.05
C PHE A 22 -15.90 -6.80 32.98
N ALA A 23 -14.99 -7.33 33.81
CA ALA A 23 -14.11 -6.56 34.67
C ALA A 23 -12.65 -6.74 34.22
N SER A 24 -11.95 -5.63 33.96
CA SER A 24 -10.51 -5.64 33.68
C SER A 24 -9.75 -5.64 35.01
N LEU A 25 -8.93 -6.66 35.27
CA LEU A 25 -8.17 -6.76 36.53
C LEU A 25 -7.00 -5.76 36.61
N THR A 26 -6.59 -5.19 35.47
CA THR A 26 -5.43 -4.29 35.36
C THR A 26 -5.81 -2.81 35.25
N GLU A 27 -7.07 -2.48 34.99
CA GLU A 27 -7.55 -1.11 34.82
C GLU A 27 -8.80 -0.91 35.69
N ASP A 28 -8.75 0.06 36.59
CA ASP A 28 -9.70 0.25 37.70
C ASP A 28 -11.04 0.86 37.23
N PHE A 29 -11.70 0.27 36.23
CA PHE A 29 -13.00 0.71 35.75
C PHE A 29 -14.05 -0.42 35.71
N ASP A 30 -15.15 -0.18 36.41
CA ASP A 30 -16.31 -1.06 36.46
C ASP A 30 -17.28 -0.75 35.30
N THR A 31 -17.25 -1.59 34.26
CA THR A 31 -18.15 -1.45 33.09
C THR A 31 -19.61 -1.82 33.37
N SER A 32 -19.99 -2.19 34.60
CA SER A 32 -21.38 -2.35 35.02
C SER A 32 -22.05 -0.97 35.25
N THR A 33 -21.27 0.04 35.63
CA THR A 33 -21.74 1.41 35.89
C THR A 33 -21.86 2.25 34.61
N ALA A 34 -22.75 3.25 34.58
CA ALA A 34 -22.88 4.16 33.45
C ALA A 34 -21.57 4.95 33.18
N ALA A 35 -20.88 5.37 34.25
CA ALA A 35 -19.62 6.09 34.15
C ALA A 35 -18.49 5.20 33.60
N GLY A 36 -18.36 3.96 34.09
CA GLY A 36 -17.36 3.02 33.57
C GLY A 36 -17.62 2.59 32.13
N LYS A 37 -18.89 2.48 31.70
CA LYS A 37 -19.25 2.27 30.28
C LYS A 37 -18.79 3.44 29.41
N MET A 38 -19.09 4.66 29.82
CA MET A 38 -18.67 5.87 29.09
C MET A 38 -17.15 5.95 28.99
N PHE A 39 -16.45 5.74 30.10
CA PHE A 39 -14.99 5.78 30.14
C PHE A 39 -14.36 4.70 29.25
N PHE A 40 -14.89 3.48 29.28
CA PHE A 40 -14.46 2.40 28.40
C PHE A 40 -14.67 2.73 26.92
N SER A 41 -15.85 3.27 26.55
CA SER A 41 -16.11 3.71 25.16
C SER A 41 -15.16 4.83 24.72
N LEU A 42 -14.80 5.74 25.62
CA LEU A 42 -13.85 6.82 25.34
C LEU A 42 -12.44 6.26 25.07
N ILE A 43 -11.93 5.38 25.94
CA ILE A 43 -10.62 4.71 25.74
C ILE A 43 -10.61 3.94 24.42
N ALA A 44 -11.68 3.19 24.14
CA ALA A 44 -11.78 2.42 22.92
C ALA A 44 -11.76 3.31 21.67
N THR A 45 -12.47 4.45 21.71
CA THR A 45 -12.44 5.45 20.64
C THR A 45 -11.04 6.04 20.46
N PHE A 46 -10.34 6.35 21.55
CA PHE A 46 -8.96 6.85 21.49
C PHE A 46 -7.99 5.82 20.90
N ALA A 47 -8.11 4.55 21.28
CA ALA A 47 -7.27 3.48 20.73
C ALA A 47 -7.54 3.26 19.23
N GLU A 48 -8.78 3.41 18.78
CA GLU A 48 -9.12 3.39 17.35
C GLU A 48 -8.56 4.61 16.61
N PHE A 49 -8.69 5.80 17.20
CA PHE A 49 -8.12 7.03 16.66
C PHE A 49 -6.59 6.93 16.49
N GLU A 50 -5.87 6.47 17.52
CA GLU A 50 -4.42 6.32 17.47
C GLU A 50 -3.98 5.32 16.39
N ARG A 51 -4.71 4.20 16.27
CA ARG A 51 -4.48 3.22 15.20
C ARG A 51 -4.62 3.83 13.81
N ASN A 52 -5.69 4.60 13.59
CA ASN A 52 -5.91 5.29 12.32
C ASN A 52 -4.79 6.29 12.05
N LEU A 53 -4.39 7.07 13.07
CA LEU A 53 -3.30 8.03 12.98
C LEU A 53 -1.95 7.38 12.64
N ILE A 54 -1.64 6.22 13.23
CA ILE A 54 -0.44 5.43 12.87
C ILE A 54 -0.51 4.95 11.42
N GLY A 55 -1.69 4.52 10.97
CA GLY A 55 -1.92 4.12 9.58
C GLY A 55 -1.66 5.27 8.60
N ASP A 56 -2.12 6.47 8.93
CA ASP A 56 -1.94 7.67 8.12
C ASP A 56 -0.46 8.08 8.07
N ARG A 57 0.22 8.16 9.22
CA ARG A 57 1.66 8.44 9.29
C ARG A 57 2.49 7.43 8.51
N THR A 58 2.12 6.15 8.58
CA THR A 58 2.80 5.11 7.80
C THR A 58 2.62 5.33 6.31
N ARG A 59 1.40 5.66 5.86
CA ARG A 59 1.11 5.95 4.45
C ARG A 59 1.89 7.16 3.95
N GLU A 60 1.96 8.22 4.76
CA GLU A 60 2.74 9.44 4.47
C GLU A 60 4.23 9.15 4.39
N ALA A 61 4.79 8.43 5.36
CA ALA A 61 6.20 8.03 5.37
C ALA A 61 6.56 7.19 4.14
N LEU A 62 5.70 6.24 3.76
CA LEU A 62 5.87 5.45 2.54
C LEU A 62 5.73 6.30 1.27
N ALA A 63 4.84 7.29 1.26
CA ALA A 63 4.70 8.22 0.13
C ALA A 63 5.94 9.10 -0.03
N SER A 64 6.50 9.63 1.06
CA SER A 64 7.77 10.37 1.05
C SER A 64 8.90 9.51 0.51
N LYS A 65 9.08 8.29 1.06
CA LYS A 65 10.11 7.36 0.57
C LYS A 65 10.00 7.09 -0.93
N ARG A 66 8.79 6.89 -1.46
CA ARG A 66 8.58 6.74 -2.92
C ARG A 66 8.97 8.01 -3.67
N ALA A 67 8.59 9.19 -3.17
CA ALA A 67 8.92 10.47 -3.80
C ALA A 67 10.41 10.81 -3.77
N ASP A 68 11.13 10.24 -2.80
CA ASP A 68 12.59 10.34 -2.63
C ASP A 68 13.35 9.25 -3.41
N GLY A 69 12.64 8.41 -4.17
CA GLY A 69 13.23 7.38 -5.03
C GLY A 69 13.60 6.09 -4.30
N PHE A 70 13.19 5.90 -3.06
CA PHE A 70 13.41 4.65 -2.34
C PHE A 70 12.37 3.59 -2.71
N ARG A 71 12.82 2.34 -2.73
CA ARG A 71 12.00 1.16 -2.93
C ARG A 71 10.92 1.07 -1.84
N VAL A 72 9.67 1.00 -2.28
CA VAL A 72 8.53 0.65 -1.42
C VAL A 72 7.78 -0.53 -2.03
N GLY A 73 7.98 -1.72 -1.46
CA GLY A 73 7.41 -2.98 -1.95
C GLY A 73 8.32 -3.69 -2.96
N GLU A 74 7.77 -4.14 -4.07
CA GLU A 74 8.54 -4.78 -5.15
C GLU A 74 9.30 -3.74 -5.99
N ILE A 75 10.48 -4.14 -6.50
CA ILE A 75 11.28 -3.30 -7.38
C ILE A 75 10.57 -3.21 -8.75
N PRO A 76 10.25 -2.00 -9.25
CA PRO A 76 9.63 -1.84 -10.56
C PRO A 76 10.60 -2.22 -11.68
N LEU A 77 10.07 -2.59 -12.85
CA LEU A 77 10.87 -2.67 -14.07
C LEU A 77 11.50 -1.30 -14.37
N GLY A 78 12.72 -1.31 -14.90
CA GLY A 78 13.52 -0.11 -15.19
C GLY A 78 14.52 0.21 -14.09
N TYR A 79 14.41 -0.44 -12.93
CA TYR A 79 15.17 -0.08 -11.74
C TYR A 79 15.70 -1.32 -11.01
N ASP A 80 16.82 -1.17 -10.34
CA ASP A 80 17.24 -2.04 -9.24
C ASP A 80 17.27 -1.23 -7.94
N ALA A 81 17.52 -1.88 -6.81
CA ALA A 81 17.73 -1.20 -5.54
C ALA A 81 19.15 -1.45 -5.03
N ASN A 82 19.84 -0.38 -4.60
CA ASN A 82 21.10 -0.56 -3.87
C ASN A 82 20.86 -1.07 -2.45
N ASP A 83 21.94 -1.26 -1.68
CA ASP A 83 21.89 -1.72 -0.29
C ASP A 83 21.05 -0.81 0.62
N ASP A 84 21.02 0.50 0.33
CA ASP A 84 20.21 1.49 1.04
C ASP A 84 18.72 1.50 0.61
N GLY A 85 18.38 0.72 -0.41
CA GLY A 85 17.04 0.65 -0.99
C GLY A 85 16.71 1.80 -1.94
N LEU A 86 17.67 2.64 -2.33
CA LEU A 86 17.50 3.67 -3.36
C LEU A 86 17.37 3.01 -4.74
N LEU A 87 16.37 3.43 -5.52
CA LEU A 87 16.16 2.90 -6.86
C LEU A 87 17.19 3.46 -7.84
N ILE A 88 17.95 2.57 -8.46
CA ILE A 88 18.95 2.88 -9.48
C ILE A 88 18.40 2.46 -10.85
N PRO A 89 18.39 3.33 -11.87
CA PRO A 89 17.92 2.96 -13.20
C PRO A 89 18.84 1.91 -13.84
N VAL A 90 18.23 0.89 -14.45
CA VAL A 90 18.92 -0.14 -15.23
C VAL A 90 18.69 0.16 -16.70
N GLU A 91 19.74 0.53 -17.43
CA GLU A 91 19.66 1.03 -18.80
C GLU A 91 18.91 0.06 -19.73
N GLU A 92 19.23 -1.24 -19.69
CA GLU A 92 18.56 -2.26 -20.50
C GLU A 92 17.05 -2.35 -20.21
N GLU A 93 16.64 -2.23 -18.95
CA GLU A 93 15.22 -2.27 -18.58
C GLU A 93 14.49 -0.94 -18.90
N GLN A 94 15.20 0.19 -18.89
CA GLN A 94 14.65 1.48 -19.29
C GLN A 94 14.31 1.48 -20.79
N LEU A 95 15.16 0.89 -21.63
CA LEU A 95 14.87 0.71 -23.07
C LEU A 95 13.57 -0.07 -23.29
N VAL A 96 13.26 -1.05 -22.44
CA VAL A 96 12.00 -1.80 -22.52
C VAL A 96 10.80 -0.91 -22.15
N ILE A 97 10.94 -0.01 -21.18
CA ILE A 97 9.89 0.96 -20.83
C ILE A 97 9.64 1.91 -22.00
N ASP A 98 10.72 2.43 -22.60
CA ASP A 98 10.64 3.32 -23.76
C ASP A 98 9.96 2.62 -24.95
N GLN A 99 10.33 1.36 -25.21
CA GLN A 99 9.67 0.54 -26.22
C GLN A 99 8.16 0.36 -25.94
N ILE A 100 7.78 0.13 -24.68
CA ILE A 100 6.37 -0.03 -24.28
C ILE A 100 5.60 1.28 -24.47
N LEU A 101 6.19 2.42 -24.10
CA LEU A 101 5.61 3.74 -24.29
C LEU A 101 5.43 4.07 -25.77
N GLU A 102 6.42 3.74 -26.60
CA GLU A 102 6.38 3.94 -28.05
C GLU A 102 5.30 3.07 -28.71
N LEU A 103 5.24 1.78 -28.39
CA LEU A 103 4.15 0.92 -28.89
C LEU A 103 2.77 1.44 -28.45
N ARG A 104 2.69 2.03 -27.24
CA ARG A 104 1.45 2.64 -26.76
C ARG A 104 1.10 3.93 -27.49
N SER A 105 2.09 4.77 -27.82
CA SER A 105 1.91 6.02 -28.58
C SER A 105 1.38 5.73 -29.99
N GLN A 106 1.80 4.60 -30.59
CA GLN A 106 1.31 4.08 -31.87
C GLN A 106 -0.12 3.49 -31.80
N GLY A 107 -0.79 3.56 -30.64
CA GLY A 107 -2.17 3.11 -30.47
C GLY A 107 -2.34 1.62 -30.17
N PHE A 108 -1.26 0.89 -29.87
CA PHE A 108 -1.37 -0.54 -29.58
C PHE A 108 -2.08 -0.77 -28.23
N GLY A 109 -3.01 -1.74 -28.22
CA GLY A 109 -3.64 -2.22 -26.99
C GLY A 109 -2.67 -3.08 -26.16
N TYR A 110 -2.90 -3.16 -24.84
CA TYR A 110 -2.02 -3.88 -23.90
C TYR A 110 -1.72 -5.33 -24.29
N LEU A 111 -2.72 -6.04 -24.84
CA LEU A 111 -2.54 -7.41 -25.31
C LEU A 111 -1.59 -7.52 -26.49
N ARG A 112 -1.67 -6.57 -27.43
CA ARG A 112 -0.80 -6.55 -28.61
C ARG A 112 0.64 -6.24 -28.22
N ILE A 113 0.82 -5.30 -27.30
CA ILE A 113 2.14 -4.98 -26.73
C ILE A 113 2.74 -6.21 -26.03
N ALA A 114 1.98 -6.87 -25.14
CA ALA A 114 2.46 -8.07 -24.44
C ALA A 114 2.85 -9.21 -25.41
N LYS A 115 2.05 -9.43 -26.46
CA LYS A 115 2.37 -10.43 -27.49
C LYS A 115 3.64 -10.07 -28.26
N GLN A 116 3.84 -8.79 -28.59
CA GLN A 116 5.03 -8.32 -29.31
C GLN A 116 6.30 -8.55 -28.48
N LEU A 117 6.30 -8.09 -27.21
CA LEU A 117 7.45 -8.27 -26.31
C LEU A 117 7.81 -9.74 -26.09
N ASN A 118 6.79 -10.61 -25.94
CA ASN A 118 7.01 -12.05 -25.84
C ASN A 118 7.57 -12.68 -27.11
N ARG A 119 7.19 -12.16 -28.30
CA ARG A 119 7.70 -12.65 -29.59
C ARG A 119 9.16 -12.26 -29.80
N GLU A 120 9.54 -11.09 -29.31
CA GLU A 120 10.90 -10.56 -29.34
C GLU A 120 11.77 -11.13 -28.21
N SER A 121 11.23 -12.03 -27.38
CA SER A 121 11.92 -12.62 -26.22
C SER A 121 12.42 -11.60 -25.20
N VAL A 122 11.77 -10.44 -25.11
CA VAL A 122 12.08 -9.42 -24.10
C VAL A 122 11.67 -9.94 -22.72
N PRO A 123 12.59 -10.08 -21.75
CA PRO A 123 12.27 -10.60 -20.44
C PRO A 123 11.42 -9.60 -19.64
N ALA A 124 10.38 -10.09 -18.95
CA ALA A 124 9.72 -9.31 -17.90
C ALA A 124 10.62 -9.27 -16.64
N LYS A 125 10.40 -8.31 -15.72
CA LYS A 125 11.24 -8.07 -14.52
C LYS A 125 11.61 -9.33 -13.72
N LYS A 126 10.71 -10.32 -13.61
CA LYS A 126 10.95 -11.59 -12.89
C LYS A 126 11.39 -12.76 -13.80
N GLY A 127 11.90 -12.48 -15.01
CA GLY A 127 12.38 -13.49 -15.96
C GLY A 127 11.28 -14.31 -16.66
N GLY A 128 10.08 -13.75 -16.81
CA GLY A 128 8.90 -14.45 -17.35
C GLY A 128 8.26 -13.77 -18.57
N LYS A 129 7.09 -14.29 -18.98
CA LYS A 129 6.28 -13.73 -20.07
C LYS A 129 5.58 -12.44 -19.67
N TRP A 130 5.38 -11.57 -20.66
CA TRP A 130 4.54 -10.39 -20.57
C TRP A 130 3.06 -10.74 -20.62
N TYR A 131 2.29 -10.15 -19.71
CA TYR A 131 0.84 -10.24 -19.69
C TYR A 131 0.24 -8.83 -19.85
N PRO A 132 -1.00 -8.69 -20.36
CA PRO A 132 -1.63 -7.37 -20.50
C PRO A 132 -1.66 -6.57 -19.19
N LYS A 133 -1.85 -7.26 -18.06
CA LYS A 133 -1.83 -6.66 -16.72
C LYS A 133 -0.45 -6.07 -16.36
N THR A 134 0.64 -6.76 -16.70
CA THR A 134 1.99 -6.28 -16.40
C THR A 134 2.33 -5.07 -17.27
N VAL A 135 1.98 -5.10 -18.56
CA VAL A 135 2.13 -3.95 -19.47
C VAL A 135 1.36 -2.74 -18.96
N ARG A 136 0.08 -2.91 -18.59
CA ARG A 136 -0.73 -1.84 -18.03
C ARG A 136 -0.07 -1.24 -16.78
N GLY A 137 0.41 -2.09 -15.88
CA GLY A 137 1.09 -1.63 -14.66
C GLY A 137 2.41 -0.88 -14.91
N VAL A 138 3.15 -1.20 -15.97
CA VAL A 138 4.35 -0.44 -16.38
C VAL A 138 3.95 0.95 -16.90
N LEU A 139 2.95 1.00 -17.79
CA LEU A 139 2.46 2.26 -18.36
C LEU A 139 1.88 3.21 -17.31
N GLU A 140 1.05 2.71 -16.39
CA GLU A 140 0.49 3.52 -15.29
C GLU A 140 1.61 4.13 -14.42
N ARG A 141 2.67 3.37 -14.14
CA ARG A 141 3.82 3.87 -13.38
C ARG A 141 4.61 4.94 -14.16
N ALA A 142 4.92 4.68 -15.43
CA ALA A 142 5.68 5.62 -16.26
C ALA A 142 4.93 6.96 -16.44
N MET A 143 3.60 6.92 -16.60
CA MET A 143 2.76 8.12 -16.67
C MET A 143 2.71 8.89 -15.34
N ASN A 144 2.66 8.17 -14.22
CA ASN A 144 2.65 8.81 -12.90
C ASN A 144 4.01 9.45 -12.57
N SER A 145 5.13 8.79 -12.87
CA SER A 145 6.47 9.34 -12.68
C SER A 145 6.71 10.61 -13.50
N SER A 146 6.23 10.63 -14.75
CA SER A 146 6.33 11.81 -15.63
C SER A 146 5.40 12.96 -15.22
N THR A 147 4.29 12.66 -14.53
CA THR A 147 3.39 13.68 -13.96
C THR A 147 3.99 14.30 -12.69
N VAL A 148 4.58 13.47 -11.81
CA VAL A 148 5.24 13.94 -10.58
C VAL A 148 6.49 14.79 -10.90
N ALA A 149 7.25 14.44 -11.94
CA ALA A 149 8.40 15.24 -12.39
C ALA A 149 8.01 16.65 -12.86
N ARG A 150 6.85 16.83 -13.50
CA ARG A 150 6.35 18.15 -13.93
C ARG A 150 5.89 19.02 -12.77
N SER A 151 5.32 18.43 -11.71
CA SER A 151 4.84 19.17 -10.54
C SER A 151 5.95 19.71 -9.63
N LYS A 152 7.16 19.13 -9.65
CA LYS A 152 8.31 19.62 -8.86
C LYS A 152 9.07 20.77 -9.54
N ALA A 153 8.73 21.11 -10.79
CA ALA A 153 9.42 22.15 -11.59
C ALA A 153 8.64 23.48 -11.70
N SER A 154 7.55 23.64 -10.93
CA SER A 154 6.75 24.87 -10.79
C SER A 154 6.70 25.28 -9.33
#